data_AF-A0A2M7BFR0-F1
#
_entry.id   AF-A0A2M7BFR0-F1
#
_cell.length_a   1.000
_cell.length_b   1.000
_cell.length_c   1.000
_cell.angle_alpha   90.00
_cell.angle_beta   90.00
_cell.angle_gamma   90.00
#
_symmetry.space_group_name_H-M   'P 1'
#
loop_
_entity.id
_entity.type
_entity.pdbx_description
1 polymer ?
#
loop_
_entity_poly.entity_id
_entity_poly.type
_entity_poly.pdbx_seq_one_letter_code
_entity_poly.pdbx_strand_id
1 'polypeptide(L)' 'METLVFQGLVGLSVSMYLWLLAAGLTIVFGVLGVLNFAHGSLFMLGAYFTFTYYGLWGVNFWL' A
#
# COMPACT_ATOMS: atom_id res chain seq x y z
N MET A 1 -21.64 -7.52 -23.38
CA MET A 1 -20.91 -6.24 -23.21
C MET A 1 -21.52 -5.38 -22.11
N GLU A 2 -22.84 -5.16 -22.08
CA GLU A 2 -23.49 -4.44 -20.97
C GLU A 2 -23.23 -5.03 -19.58
N THR A 3 -23.28 -6.35 -19.43
CA THR A 3 -23.04 -7.04 -18.16
C THR A 3 -21.64 -6.79 -17.59
N LEU A 4 -20.65 -6.66 -18.47
CA LEU A 4 -19.26 -6.39 -18.09
C LEU A 4 -19.08 -4.94 -17.62
N VAL A 5 -19.74 -3.99 -18.30
CA VAL A 5 -19.77 -2.58 -17.90
C VAL A 5 -20.49 -2.40 -16.56
N PHE A 6 -21.62 -3.09 -16.37
CA PHE A 6 -22.37 -3.05 -15.12
C PHE A 6 -21.56 -3.64 -13.94
N GLN A 7 -20.93 -4.81 -14.13
CA GLN A 7 -20.05 -5.39 -13.11
C GLN A 7 -18.84 -4.50 -12.80
N GLY A 8 -18.27 -3.83 -13.82
CA GLY A 8 -17.21 -2.85 -13.64
C GLY A 8 -17.65 -1.64 -12.80
N LEU A 9 -18.84 -1.10 -13.06
CA LEU A 9 -19.42 0.01 -12.29
C LEU A 9 -19.71 -0.37 -10.84
N VAL A 10 -20.23 -1.58 -10.60
CA VAL A 10 -20.44 -2.09 -9.24
C VAL A 10 -19.10 -2.27 -8.51
N GLY A 11 -18.10 -2.86 -9.16
CA GLY A 11 -16.76 -3.02 -8.59
C GLY A 11 -16.07 -1.69 -8.30
N LEU A 12 -16.21 -0.71 -9.20
CA LEU A 12 -15.72 0.66 -9.01
C LEU A 12 -16.39 1.32 -7.80
N SER A 13 -17.72 1.21 -7.69
CA SER A 13 -18.46 1.78 -6.56
C SER A 13 -17.98 1.21 -5.23
N VAL A 14 -17.81 -0.11 -5.12
CA VAL A 14 -17.30 -0.76 -3.90
C VAL A 14 -15.87 -0.32 -3.59
N SER A 15 -15.02 -0.21 -4.62
CA SER A 15 -13.62 0.20 -4.47
C SER A 15 -13.50 1.66 -4.03
N MET A 16 -14.40 2.55 -4.47
CA MET A 16 -14.44 3.96 -4.04
C MET A 16 -14.72 4.10 -2.55
N TYR A 17 -15.62 3.29 -1.98
CA TYR A 17 -15.88 3.27 -0.54
C TYR A 17 -14.64 2.82 0.25
N LEU A 18 -14.00 1.73 -0.19
CA LEU A 18 -12.78 1.22 0.44
C LEU A 18 -11.62 2.22 0.32
N TRP A 19 -11.52 2.93 -0.81
CA TRP A 19 -10.52 3.96 -1.04
C TRP A 19 -10.73 5.16 -0.11
N LEU A 20 -11.96 5.64 0.06
CA LEU A 20 -12.27 6.73 1.00
C LEU A 20 -11.91 6.36 2.43
N LEU A 21 -12.19 5.12 2.86
CA LEU A 21 -11.78 4.62 4.18
C LEU A 21 -10.25 4.60 4.33
N ALA A 22 -9.53 4.07 3.33
CA ALA A 22 -8.07 4.02 3.35
C ALA A 22 -7.42 5.42 3.34
N ALA A 23 -7.98 6.36 2.57
CA ALA A 23 -7.53 7.75 2.51
C ALA A 23 -7.74 8.46 3.86
N GLY A 24 -8.91 8.28 4.48
CA GLY A 24 -9.20 8.82 5.82
C GLY A 24 -8.24 8.28 6.87
N LEU A 25 -7.98 6.97 6.87
CA LEU A 25 -7.04 6.34 7.80
C LEU A 25 -5.60 6.85 7.61
N THR A 26 -5.19 7.10 6.37
CA THR A 26 -3.87 7.65 6.04
C THR A 26 -3.71 9.08 6.55
N ILE A 27 -4.75 9.91 6.44
CA ILE A 27 -4.73 11.28 6.97
C ILE A 27 -4.67 11.26 8.50
N VAL A 28 -5.50 10.44 9.16
CA VAL A 28 -5.51 10.33 10.63
C VAL A 28 -4.14 9.90 11.17
N PHE A 29 -3.57 8.83 10.61
CA PHE A 29 -2.24 8.37 11.02
C PHE A 29 -1.13 9.35 10.65
N GLY A 30 -1.24 10.02 9.50
CA GLY A 30 -0.32 11.07 9.08
C GLY A 30 -0.29 12.25 10.05
N VAL A 31 -1.45 12.71 10.53
CA VAL A 31 -1.55 13.79 11.54
C VAL A 31 -1.05 13.34 12.91
N LEU A 32 -1.28 12.07 13.28
CA LEU A 32 -0.79 11.49 14.54
C LEU A 32 0.72 11.22 14.54
N GLY A 33 1.41 11.34 13.39
CA GLY A 33 2.82 10.97 13.25
C GLY A 33 3.09 9.48 13.40
N VAL A 34 2.05 8.64 13.30
CA VAL A 34 2.14 7.18 13.37
C VAL A 34 2.11 6.64 11.94
N LEU A 35 3.02 5.72 11.61
CA LEU A 35 3.03 5.12 10.28
C LEU A 35 1.76 4.26 10.08
N ASN A 36 1.02 4.49 8.99
CA ASN A 36 -0.13 3.67 8.65
C ASN A 36 0.31 2.26 8.22
N PHE A 37 0.00 1.23 9.02
CA PHE A 37 0.31 -0.17 8.73
C PHE A 37 -0.73 -0.90 7.85
N ALA A 38 -1.71 -0.20 7.28
CA ALA A 38 -2.73 -0.80 6.40
C ALA A 38 -2.13 -1.56 5.19
N HIS A 39 -0.87 -1.29 4.85
CA HIS A 39 -0.07 -2.05 3.88
C HIS A 39 1.27 -2.51 4.48
N GLY A 40 1.25 -3.11 5.68
CA GLY A 40 2.45 -3.66 6.32
C GLY A 40 3.22 -4.68 5.47
N SER A 41 2.53 -5.41 4.57
CA SER A 41 3.17 -6.33 3.62
C SER A 41 4.01 -5.62 2.56
N LEU A 42 3.57 -4.47 2.03
CA LEU A 42 4.36 -3.67 1.09
C LEU A 42 5.57 -3.03 1.79
N PHE A 43 5.39 -2.60 3.03
CA PHE A 43 6.50 -2.11 3.85
C PHE A 43 7.57 -3.18 4.05
N MET A 44 7.16 -4.41 4.40
CA MET A 44 8.07 -5.54 4.53
C MET A 44 8.73 -5.91 3.20
N LEU A 45 7.99 -5.89 2.09
CA LEU A 45 8.53 -6.11 0.75
C LEU A 45 9.62 -5.08 0.40
N GLY A 46 9.38 -3.81 0.69
CA GLY A 46 10.38 -2.74 0.52
C GLY A 46 11.63 -2.97 1.37
N ALA A 47 11.45 -3.41 2.63
CA ALA A 47 12.57 -3.76 3.51
C ALA A 47 13.38 -4.94 2.95
N TYR A 48 12.72 -6.01 2.49
CA TYR A 48 13.39 -7.15 1.86
C TYR A 48 14.09 -6.79 0.54
N PHE A 49 13.48 -5.94 -0.30
CA PHE A 49 14.14 -5.45 -1.51
C PHE A 49 15.41 -4.66 -1.18
N THR A 50 15.33 -3.75 -0.22
CA THR A 50 16.49 -2.95 0.22
C THR A 50 17.58 -3.86 0.76
N PHE A 51 17.24 -4.83 1.61
CA PHE A 51 18.18 -5.82 2.14
C PHE A 51 18.85 -6.65 1.03
N THR A 52 18.07 -7.12 0.07
CA THR A 52 18.57 -7.93 -1.05
C THR A 52 19.49 -7.11 -1.97
N TYR A 53 19.13 -5.85 -2.22
CA TYR A 53 19.92 -4.95 -3.06
C TYR A 53 21.27 -4.60 -2.40
N TYR A 54 21.26 -4.33 -1.09
CA TYR A 54 22.50 -4.15 -0.31
C TYR A 54 23.37 -5.41 -0.33
N GLY A 55 22.76 -6.60 -0.20
CA GLY A 55 23.47 -7.87 -0.31
C GLY A 55 24.10 -8.12 -1.68
N LEU A 56 23.44 -7.70 -2.78
CA LEU A 56 24.01 -7.79 -4.13
C LEU A 56 25.14 -6.80 -4.38
N TRP A 57 25.04 -5.59 -3.84
CA TRP A 57 26.02 -4.51 -4.06
C TRP A 57 27.21 -4.58 -3.10
N GLY A 58 27.23 -5.53 -2.17
CA GLY A 58 28.33 -5.74 -1.22
C GLY A 58 28.51 -4.61 -0.22
N VAL A 59 27.57 -3.67 -0.16
CA VAL A 59 27.52 -2.60 0.85
C VAL A 59 26.96 -3.18 2.14
N ASN A 60 27.61 -2.86 3.26
CA ASN A 60 27.13 -3.28 4.57
C ASN A 60 25.79 -2.59 4.86
N PHE A 61 24.75 -3.37 5.18
CA PHE A 61 23.43 -2.83 5.53
C PHE A 61 23.46 -1.93 6.78
N TRP A 62 24.47 -2.12 7.64
CA TRP A 62 24.60 -1.50 8.96
C TRP A 62 25.60 -0.33 9.01
N LEU A 63 26.30 -0.06 7.92
CA LEU A 63 27.26 1.05 7.76
C LEU A 63 26.67 2.07 6.79
#